data_AF-A0A926J7Y0-F1
#
_entry.id   AF-A0A926J7Y0-F1
#
_cell.length_a   1.000
_cell.length_b   1.000
_cell.length_c   1.000
_cell.angle_alpha   90.00
_cell.angle_beta   90.00
_cell.angle_gamma   90.00
#
_symmetry.space_group_name_H-M   'P 1'
#
loop_
_entity.id
_entity.type
_entity.pdbx_description
1 polymer ?
#
loop_
_entity_poly.entity_id
_entity_poly.type
_entity_poly.pdbx_seq_one_letter_code
_entity_poly.pdbx_strand_id
1 'polypeptide(L)'
;MSDLRTLDEQLLAAIAELEVMTAQPACDLKLLSNLRYRIARAIVSRRKLVDALLLDVIAQGGEKAEIARAERERSMVVRAHYTAHVGAWAPAAVERDWQGYCEACVGLRKAVRAKVAAQKPILYPWLALAP
;
A
#
# COMPACT_ATOMS: atom_id res chain seq x y z
N MET A 1 5.48 -12.47 -14.10
CA MET A 1 4.65 -12.14 -12.93
C MET A 1 5.56 -11.47 -11.91
N SER A 2 5.21 -10.30 -11.37
CA SER A 2 6.00 -9.66 -10.32
C SER A 2 5.73 -10.35 -8.99
N ASP A 3 6.78 -10.73 -8.27
CA ASP A 3 6.66 -11.30 -6.93
C ASP A 3 6.34 -10.22 -5.88
N LEU A 4 6.04 -10.64 -4.64
CA LEU A 4 5.70 -9.72 -3.57
C LEU A 4 6.83 -8.73 -3.25
N ARG A 5 8.08 -9.16 -3.37
CA ARG A 5 9.27 -8.34 -3.06
C ARG A 5 9.36 -7.17 -4.03
N THR A 6 9.23 -7.47 -5.32
CA THR A 6 9.19 -6.48 -6.40
C THR A 6 8.03 -5.49 -6.20
N LEU A 7 6.85 -5.99 -5.82
CA LEU A 7 5.68 -5.13 -5.57
C LEU A 7 5.86 -4.25 -4.32
N ASP A 8 6.49 -4.77 -3.26
CA ASP A 8 6.86 -3.99 -2.08
C ASP A 8 7.86 -2.88 -2.43
N GLU A 9 8.90 -3.20 -3.20
CA GLU A 9 9.91 -2.24 -3.66
C GLU A 9 9.29 -1.14 -4.53
N GLN A 10 8.47 -1.50 -5.51
CA GLN A 10 7.76 -0.55 -6.36
C GLN A 10 6.84 0.38 -5.55
N LEU A 11 6.10 -0.17 -4.59
CA LEU A 11 5.23 0.61 -3.72
C LEU A 11 6.04 1.57 -2.85
N LEU A 12 7.12 1.10 -2.22
CA LEU A 12 7.98 1.92 -1.37
C LEU A 12 8.69 3.03 -2.17
N ALA A 13 9.13 2.73 -3.39
CA ALA A 13 9.72 3.72 -4.29
C ALA A 13 8.71 4.81 -4.67
N ALA A 14 7.48 4.44 -5.03
CA ALA A 14 6.43 5.41 -5.32
C ALA A 14 6.04 6.26 -4.09
N ILE A 15 6.08 5.67 -2.89
CA ILE A 15 5.86 6.38 -1.62
C ILE A 15 6.99 7.36 -1.31
N ALA A 16 8.24 7.02 -1.63
CA ALA A 16 9.37 7.94 -1.52
C ALA A 16 9.28 9.08 -2.54
N GLU A 17 8.83 8.80 -3.77
CA GLU A 17 8.58 9.85 -4.76
C GLU A 17 7.48 10.81 -4.30
N LEU A 18 6.42 10.29 -3.66
CA LEU A 18 5.35 11.13 -3.10
C LEU A 18 5.88 12.04 -1.99
N GLU A 19 6.81 11.55 -1.17
CA GLU A 19 7.50 12.33 -0.14
C GLU A 19 8.30 13.49 -0.75
N VAL A 20 9.05 13.23 -1.82
CA VAL A 20 9.80 14.28 -2.52
C VAL A 20 8.88 15.30 -3.16
N MET A 21 7.79 14.87 -3.79
CA MET A 21 6.82 15.78 -4.41
C MET A 21 6.08 16.64 -3.38
N THR A 22 5.67 16.05 -2.26
CA THR A 22 4.93 16.76 -1.18
C THR A 22 5.83 17.63 -0.30
N ALA A 23 7.14 17.59 -0.48
CA ALA A 23 8.07 18.54 0.13
C ALA A 23 8.19 19.86 -0.66
N GLN A 24 7.62 19.92 -1.87
CA GLN A 24 7.68 21.12 -2.72
C GLN A 24 6.52 22.08 -2.40
N PRO A 25 6.74 23.41 -2.50
CA PRO A 25 5.72 24.41 -2.20
C PRO A 25 4.52 24.38 -3.16
N ALA A 26 4.71 23.81 -4.35
CA ALA A 26 3.67 23.55 -5.34
C ALA A 26 4.02 22.28 -6.11
N CYS A 27 3.04 21.72 -6.82
CA CYS A 27 3.23 20.51 -7.60
C CYS A 27 2.52 20.59 -8.94
N ASP A 28 3.14 20.03 -9.97
CA ASP A 28 2.46 19.72 -11.23
C ASP A 28 1.39 18.64 -10.97
N LEU A 29 0.11 19.02 -11.12
CA LEU A 29 -1.04 18.15 -10.86
C LEU A 29 -1.09 16.94 -11.80
N LYS A 30 -0.50 17.03 -13.00
CA LYS A 30 -0.39 15.91 -13.93
C LYS A 30 0.62 14.88 -13.44
N LEU A 31 1.80 15.35 -12.99
CA LEU A 31 2.80 14.47 -12.37
C LEU A 31 2.22 13.79 -11.12
N LEU A 32 1.51 14.56 -10.29
CA LEU A 32 0.87 14.02 -9.10
C LEU A 32 -0.18 12.96 -9.42
N SER A 33 -1.03 13.22 -10.42
CA SER A 33 -2.06 12.27 -10.84
C SER A 33 -1.46 10.96 -11.34
N ASN A 34 -0.36 11.03 -12.12
CA ASN A 34 0.37 9.86 -12.58
C ASN A 34 0.99 9.08 -11.42
N LEU A 35 1.61 9.77 -10.45
CA LEU A 35 2.17 9.11 -9.26
C LEU A 35 1.08 8.44 -8.42
N ARG A 36 -0.02 9.14 -8.15
CA ARG A 36 -1.17 8.59 -7.40
C ARG A 36 -1.75 7.34 -8.08
N TYR A 37 -1.84 7.35 -9.41
CA TYR A 37 -2.25 6.17 -10.17
C TYR A 37 -1.27 5.00 -10.01
N ARG A 38 0.05 5.25 -10.09
CA ARG A 38 1.07 4.20 -9.85
C ARG A 38 0.97 3.62 -8.44
N ILE A 39 0.80 4.45 -7.41
CA ILE A 39 0.59 4.01 -6.03
C ILE A 39 -0.67 3.14 -5.92
N ALA A 40 -1.79 3.58 -6.49
CA ALA A 40 -3.04 2.83 -6.49
C ALA A 40 -2.87 1.45 -7.14
N ARG A 41 -2.23 1.41 -8.31
CA ARG A 41 -1.94 0.17 -9.04
C ARG A 41 -1.05 -0.77 -8.23
N ALA A 42 0.03 -0.26 -7.63
CA ALA A 42 0.94 -1.05 -6.79
C ALA A 42 0.21 -1.64 -5.57
N ILE A 43 -0.61 -0.84 -4.88
CA ILE A 43 -1.43 -1.29 -3.74
C ILE A 43 -2.39 -2.42 -4.16
N VAL A 44 -3.08 -2.26 -5.29
CA VAL A 44 -4.03 -3.27 -5.79
C VAL A 44 -3.33 -4.56 -6.21
N SER A 45 -2.23 -4.47 -6.97
CA SER A 45 -1.45 -5.64 -7.39
C SER A 45 -0.90 -6.41 -6.20
N ARG A 46 -0.28 -5.70 -5.27
CA ARG A 46 0.23 -6.25 -4.02
C ARG A 46 -0.88 -6.92 -3.21
N ARG A 47 -2.03 -6.26 -3.07
CA ARG A 47 -3.19 -6.82 -2.35
C ARG A 47 -3.63 -8.16 -2.95
N LYS A 48 -3.81 -8.22 -4.27
CA LYS A 48 -4.24 -9.47 -4.93
C LYS A 48 -3.28 -10.63 -4.64
N LEU A 49 -1.98 -10.37 -4.69
CA LEU A 49 -0.97 -11.39 -4.42
C LEU A 49 -0.93 -11.82 -2.95
N VAL A 50 -1.02 -10.86 -2.02
CA VAL A 50 -1.11 -11.16 -0.58
C VAL A 50 -2.38 -11.92 -0.25
N ASP A 51 -3.54 -11.50 -0.78
CA ASP A 51 -4.81 -12.19 -0.54
C ASP A 51 -4.76 -13.64 -1.04
N ALA A 52 -4.18 -13.90 -2.22
CA ALA A 52 -3.99 -15.25 -2.74
C ALA A 52 -3.09 -16.08 -1.81
N LEU A 53 -1.92 -15.57 -1.43
CA LEU A 53 -1.00 -16.24 -0.51
C LEU A 53 -1.66 -16.58 0.83
N LEU A 54 -2.42 -15.63 1.40
CA LEU A 54 -3.12 -15.83 2.66
C LEU A 54 -4.21 -16.91 2.55
N LEU A 55 -4.96 -16.92 1.45
CA LEU A 55 -5.99 -17.95 1.20
C LEU A 55 -5.36 -19.34 1.05
N ASP A 56 -4.23 -19.45 0.35
CA ASP A 56 -3.52 -20.71 0.18
C ASP A 56 -3.00 -21.25 1.53
N VAL A 57 -2.40 -20.38 2.37
CA VAL A 57 -1.95 -20.74 3.72
C VAL A 57 -3.13 -21.14 4.62
N ILE A 58 -4.27 -20.45 4.51
CA ILE A 58 -5.49 -20.80 5.24
C ILE A 58 -6.00 -22.18 4.82
N ALA A 59 -5.98 -22.49 3.52
CA ALA A 59 -6.45 -23.77 3.00
C ALA A 59 -5.56 -24.95 3.42
N GLN A 60 -4.25 -24.72 3.55
CA GLN A 60 -3.30 -25.71 4.06
C GLN A 60 -3.48 -26.02 5.57
N GLY A 61 -4.11 -25.10 6.32
CA GLY A 61 -4.37 -25.29 7.75
C GLY A 61 -3.11 -25.15 8.64
N GLY A 62 -3.21 -25.67 9.86
CA GLY A 62 -2.14 -25.59 10.86
C GLY A 62 -1.99 -24.21 11.51
N GLU A 63 -0.91 -24.03 12.27
CA GLU A 63 -0.64 -22.82 13.08
C GLU A 63 -0.59 -21.54 12.23
N LYS A 64 -0.08 -21.64 10.99
CA LYS A 64 0.02 -20.51 10.06
C LYS A 64 -1.35 -20.00 9.60
N ALA A 65 -2.39 -20.84 9.60
CA ALA A 65 -3.73 -20.44 9.15
C ALA A 65 -4.35 -19.36 10.05
N GLU A 66 -4.13 -19.41 11.36
CA GLU A 66 -4.61 -18.39 12.28
C GLU A 66 -3.87 -17.06 12.11
N ILE A 67 -2.55 -17.11 11.88
CA ILE A 67 -1.75 -15.92 11.55
C ILE A 67 -2.26 -15.31 10.23
N ALA A 68 -2.57 -16.13 9.23
CA ALA A 68 -3.07 -15.68 7.95
C ALA A 68 -4.48 -15.06 8.04
N ARG A 69 -5.39 -15.62 8.86
CA ARG A 69 -6.69 -15.01 9.15
C ARG A 69 -6.56 -13.65 9.82
N ALA A 70 -5.72 -13.56 10.85
CA ALA A 70 -5.45 -12.29 11.54
C ALA A 70 -4.86 -11.23 10.59
N GLU A 71 -3.98 -11.64 9.67
CA GLU A 71 -3.38 -10.72 8.70
C GLU A 71 -4.37 -10.24 7.63
N ARG A 72 -5.32 -11.08 7.23
CA ARG A 72 -6.41 -10.71 6.33
C ARG A 72 -7.32 -9.67 6.97
N GLU A 73 -7.65 -9.83 8.25
CA GLU A 73 -8.44 -8.86 9.02
C GLU A 73 -7.74 -7.49 9.10
N ARG A 74 -6.47 -7.48 9.53
CA ARG A 74 -5.64 -6.26 9.58
C ARG A 74 -5.56 -5.55 8.23
N SER A 75 -5.53 -6.31 7.13
CA SER A 75 -5.46 -5.75 5.79
C SER A 75 -6.74 -5.03 5.35
N MET A 76 -7.91 -5.40 5.88
CA MET A 76 -9.18 -4.73 5.57
C MET A 76 -9.25 -3.32 6.17
N VAL A 77 -8.74 -3.14 7.39
CA VAL A 77 -8.70 -1.82 8.05
C VAL A 77 -7.86 -0.81 7.27
N VAL A 78 -6.66 -1.22 6.83
CA VAL A 78 -5.76 -0.34 6.05
C VAL A 78 -6.37 0.03 4.68
N ARG A 79 -7.17 -0.86 4.09
CA ARG A 79 -7.88 -0.59 2.83
C ARG A 79 -8.94 0.49 2.99
N ALA A 80 -9.69 0.48 4.08
CA ALA A 80 -10.67 1.52 4.37
C ALA A 80 -9.98 2.90 4.47
N HIS A 81 -8.85 2.95 5.18
CA HIS A 81 -8.05 4.18 5.31
C HIS A 81 -7.54 4.71 3.96
N TYR A 82 -7.02 3.85 3.08
CA TYR A 82 -6.57 4.27 1.75
C TYR A 82 -7.73 4.78 0.88
N THR A 83 -8.87 4.08 0.89
CA THR A 83 -10.07 4.49 0.14
C THR A 83 -10.56 5.85 0.62
N ALA A 84 -10.62 6.06 1.93
CA ALA A 84 -11.00 7.34 2.53
C ALA A 84 -10.05 8.47 2.12
N HIS A 85 -8.74 8.22 2.14
CA HIS A 85 -7.74 9.21 1.69
C HIS A 85 -7.93 9.61 0.22
N VAL A 86 -8.13 8.63 -0.68
CA VAL A 86 -8.36 8.91 -2.11
C VAL A 86 -9.65 9.69 -2.33
N GLY A 87 -10.72 9.36 -1.58
CA GLY A 87 -12.00 10.05 -1.66
C GLY A 87 -11.96 11.48 -1.13
N ALA A 88 -11.28 11.71 0.00
CA ALA A 88 -11.13 13.03 0.60
C ALA A 88 -10.30 13.98 -0.29
N TRP A 89 -9.28 13.44 -0.96
CA TRP A 89 -8.34 14.22 -1.77
C TRP A 89 -8.54 14.01 -3.26
N ALA A 90 -9.75 14.23 -3.77
CA ALA A 90 -10.00 14.28 -5.21
C ALA A 90 -9.14 15.38 -5.88
N PRO A 91 -8.88 15.34 -7.22
CA PRO A 91 -8.00 16.29 -7.89
C PRO A 91 -8.31 17.77 -7.58
N ALA A 92 -9.60 18.15 -7.62
CA ALA A 92 -10.04 19.50 -7.29
C ALA A 92 -9.80 19.90 -5.82
N ALA A 93 -9.86 18.94 -4.89
CA ALA A 93 -9.56 19.20 -3.48
C ALA A 93 -8.06 19.43 -3.26
N VAL A 94 -7.21 18.68 -3.97
CA VAL A 94 -5.75 18.87 -3.92
C VAL A 94 -5.34 20.20 -4.53
N GLU A 95 -5.95 20.59 -5.65
CA GLU A 95 -5.67 21.89 -6.28
C GLU A 95 -6.07 23.05 -5.37
N ARG A 96 -7.20 22.92 -4.66
CA ARG A 96 -7.68 23.94 -3.72
C ARG A 96 -6.85 24.01 -2.44
N ASP A 97 -6.33 22.88 -1.97
CA ASP A 97 -5.62 22.78 -0.69
C ASP A 97 -4.41 21.82 -0.81
N TRP A 98 -3.35 22.32 -1.43
CA TRP A 98 -2.10 21.58 -1.58
C TRP A 98 -1.44 21.27 -0.23
N GLN A 99 -1.43 22.24 0.68
CA GLN A 99 -0.78 22.09 1.98
C GLN A 99 -1.47 21.02 2.85
N GLY A 100 -2.80 21.04 2.92
CA GLY A 100 -3.55 20.00 3.61
C GLY A 100 -3.36 18.62 2.97
N TYR A 101 -3.23 18.55 1.65
CA TYR A 101 -2.89 17.29 0.97
C TYR A 101 -1.50 16.78 1.37
N CYS A 102 -0.49 17.65 1.43
CA CYS A 102 0.87 17.29 1.87
C CYS A 102 0.87 16.73 3.30
N GLU A 103 0.13 17.37 4.20
CA GLU A 103 -0.03 16.92 5.59
C GLU A 103 -0.72 15.55 5.65
N ALA A 104 -1.81 15.36 4.91
CA ALA A 104 -2.50 14.08 4.83
C ALA A 104 -1.62 12.97 4.23
N CYS A 105 -0.71 13.32 3.31
CA CYS A 105 0.25 12.37 2.75
C CYS A 105 1.25 11.84 3.80
N VAL A 106 1.53 12.56 4.88
CA VAL A 106 2.38 12.06 5.97
C VAL A 106 1.77 10.79 6.58
N GLY A 107 0.48 10.83 6.91
CA GLY A 107 -0.25 9.69 7.48
C GLY A 107 -0.28 8.50 6.54
N LEU A 108 -0.57 8.73 5.25
CA LEU A 108 -0.56 7.68 4.23
C LEU A 108 0.82 7.02 4.10
N ARG A 109 1.89 7.81 3.96
CA ARG A 109 3.26 7.31 3.82
C ARG A 109 3.66 6.44 5.01
N LYS A 110 3.39 6.91 6.23
CA LYS A 110 3.68 6.17 7.48
C LYS A 110 2.91 4.85 7.52
N ALA A 111 1.62 4.86 7.21
CA ALA A 111 0.78 3.66 7.21
C ALA A 111 1.26 2.60 6.20
N VAL A 112 1.61 3.01 4.98
CA VAL A 112 2.11 2.08 3.95
C VAL A 112 3.46 1.48 4.35
N ARG A 113 4.41 2.30 4.81
CA ARG A 113 5.73 1.82 5.27
C ARG A 113 5.59 0.85 6.45
N ALA A 114 4.78 1.19 7.44
CA ALA A 114 4.53 0.34 8.60
C ALA A 114 3.89 -1.00 8.20
N LYS A 115 2.91 -0.98 7.30
CA LYS A 115 2.28 -2.21 6.78
C LYS A 115 3.28 -3.12 6.09
N VAL A 116 4.08 -2.59 5.17
CA VAL A 116 5.08 -3.39 4.45
C VAL A 116 6.10 -3.97 5.44
N ALA A 117 6.60 -3.16 6.38
CA ALA A 117 7.56 -3.61 7.39
C ALA A 117 7.00 -4.72 8.29
N ALA A 118 5.75 -4.60 8.76
CA ALA A 118 5.10 -5.59 9.61
C ALA A 118 4.80 -6.90 8.87
N GLN A 119 4.47 -6.82 7.58
CA GLN A 119 4.12 -8.00 6.78
C GLN A 119 5.33 -8.77 6.27
N LYS A 120 6.47 -8.10 6.00
CA LYS A 120 7.71 -8.72 5.51
C LYS A 120 8.11 -9.99 6.29
N PRO A 121 8.28 -9.98 7.62
CA PRO A 121 8.72 -11.17 8.35
C PRO A 121 7.69 -12.31 8.36
N ILE A 122 6.41 -12.01 8.10
CA ILE A 122 5.33 -13.00 8.05
C ILE A 122 5.23 -13.62 6.65
N LEU A 123 5.13 -12.77 5.63
CA LEU A 123 4.79 -13.19 4.28
C LEU A 123 6.00 -13.71 3.50
N TYR A 124 7.19 -13.15 3.70
CA TYR A 124 8.36 -13.52 2.90
C TYR A 124 8.80 -14.96 3.10
N PRO A 125 8.80 -15.52 4.33
CA PRO A 125 9.04 -16.94 4.53
C PRO A 125 8.03 -17.84 3.82
N TRP A 126 6.79 -17.38 3.64
CA TRP A 126 5.72 -18.17 2.99
C TRP A 126 5.83 -18.15 1.47
N LEU A 127 6.46 -17.13 0.87
CA LEU A 127 6.75 -17.10 -0.56
C LEU A 127 7.74 -18.18 -0.99
N ALA A 128 8.68 -18.56 -0.11
CA ALA A 128 9.65 -19.61 -0.38
C ALA A 128 9.06 -21.03 -0.25
N LEU A 129 7.83 -21.14 0.26
CA LEU A 129 7.10 -22.39 0.49
C LEU A 129 5.97 -22.60 -0.53
N ALA A 130 5.76 -21.65 -1.45
CA ALA A 130 4.84 -21.82 -2.56
C ALA A 130 5.47 -22.79 -3.58
N PRO A 131 4.80 -23.90 -3.94
CA PRO A 131 5.32 -24.90 -4.88
C PRO A 131 5.51 -24.35 -6.30
#